data_AF-A0A7W7W362-F1
#
_entry.id   AF-A0A7W7W362-F1
#
_cell.length_a   1.000
_cell.length_b   1.000
_cell.length_c   1.000
_cell.angle_alpha   90.00
_cell.angle_beta   90.00
_cell.angle_gamma   90.00
#
_symmetry.space_group_name_H-M   'P 1'
#
loop_
_entity.id
_entity.type
_entity.pdbx_description
1 polymer ?
#
loop_
_entity_poly.entity_id
_entity_poly.type
_entity_poly.pdbx_seq_one_letter_code
_entity_poly.pdbx_strand_id
1 'polypeptide(L)'
;MTTAYYAVPDPNDPDQMTYWRRDHRGRIAPWPSKARYGPALYRSDVPEGLTPPEKNQWVTDWFRTHRHPWDDAVHTTITTDPDTCRARFAVFTTRCCSCGRTLTDPESKSYGIGPECRTGVPEDVLARLAVLVGQAHAQALRGEAATT
;
A
#
# COMPACT_ATOMS: atom_id res chain seq x y z
N MET A 1 15.08 6.52 9.64
CA MET A 1 14.52 6.24 8.31
C MET A 1 13.52 7.34 7.97
N THR A 2 13.55 7.84 6.73
CA THR A 2 12.53 8.78 6.23
C THR A 2 11.20 8.06 6.03
N THR A 3 10.10 8.83 5.97
CA THR A 3 8.79 8.27 5.63
C THR A 3 8.84 7.62 4.24
N ALA A 4 8.02 6.60 4.00
CA ALA A 4 7.87 5.96 2.70
C ALA A 4 6.41 5.58 2.45
N TYR A 5 6.02 5.50 1.18
CA TYR A 5 4.65 5.26 0.75
C TYR A 5 4.59 4.11 -0.25
N TYR A 6 3.54 3.30 -0.17
CA TYR A 6 3.42 2.04 -0.87
C TYR A 6 2.00 1.85 -1.40
N ALA A 7 1.87 1.21 -2.56
CA ALA A 7 0.62 0.65 -3.04
C ALA A 7 0.78 -0.86 -3.19
N VAL A 8 -0.20 -1.60 -2.67
CA VAL A 8 -0.18 -3.06 -2.57
C VAL A 8 -1.53 -3.56 -3.07
N PRO A 9 -1.57 -4.56 -3.99
CA PRO A 9 -2.82 -5.25 -4.33
C PRO A 9 -3.50 -5.79 -3.08
N ASP A 10 -4.82 -5.69 -2.98
CA ASP A 10 -5.55 -6.29 -1.87
C ASP A 10 -5.34 -7.82 -1.91
N PRO A 11 -4.88 -8.45 -0.81
CA PRO A 11 -4.71 -9.89 -0.75
C PRO A 11 -5.94 -10.72 -1.14
N ASN A 12 -7.16 -10.18 -0.93
CA ASN A 12 -8.41 -10.86 -1.25
C ASN A 12 -8.99 -10.45 -2.61
N ASP A 13 -8.53 -9.32 -3.16
CA ASP A 13 -8.95 -8.79 -4.46
C ASP A 13 -7.76 -8.11 -5.16
N PRO A 14 -6.95 -8.87 -5.92
CA PRO A 14 -5.71 -8.36 -6.52
C PRO A 14 -5.91 -7.21 -7.51
N ASP A 15 -7.14 -6.98 -7.99
CA ASP A 15 -7.47 -5.88 -8.89
C ASP A 15 -7.69 -4.56 -8.14
N GLN A 16 -7.92 -4.60 -6.82
CA GLN A 16 -8.04 -3.43 -5.97
C GLN A 16 -6.70 -3.05 -5.33
N MET A 17 -6.27 -1.80 -5.48
CA MET A 17 -5.07 -1.30 -4.78
C MET A 17 -5.39 -0.74 -3.39
N THR A 18 -4.54 -1.07 -2.42
CA THR A 18 -4.51 -0.49 -1.08
C THR A 18 -3.26 0.35 -0.89
N TYR A 19 -3.33 1.39 -0.06
CA TYR A 19 -2.25 2.37 0.06
C TYR A 19 -1.77 2.51 1.49
N TRP A 20 -0.44 2.61 1.66
CA TRP A 20 0.21 2.49 2.95
C TRP A 20 1.32 3.51 3.10
N ARG A 21 1.61 3.86 4.35
CA ARG A 21 2.78 4.66 4.73
C ARG A 21 3.59 3.92 5.79
N ARG A 22 4.91 4.01 5.72
CA ARG A 22 5.83 3.67 6.79
C ARG A 22 6.36 4.95 7.41
N ASP A 23 6.13 5.15 8.69
CA ASP A 23 6.65 6.33 9.40
C ASP A 23 8.14 6.18 9.76
N HIS A 24 8.71 7.22 10.39
CA HIS A 24 10.12 7.24 10.79
C HIS A 24 10.49 6.18 11.85
N ARG A 25 9.49 5.61 12.55
CA ARG A 25 9.65 4.52 13.52
C ARG A 25 9.49 3.15 12.88
N GLY A 26 9.30 3.10 11.55
CA GLY A 26 9.14 1.86 10.80
C GLY A 26 7.71 1.29 10.84
N ARG A 27 6.75 1.97 11.48
CA ARG A 27 5.37 1.51 11.58
C ARG A 27 4.67 1.67 10.23
N ILE A 28 4.10 0.58 9.73
CA ILE A 28 3.22 0.58 8.56
C ILE A 28 1.79 0.94 9.01
N ALA A 29 1.14 1.85 8.30
CA ALA A 29 -0.24 2.25 8.54
C ALA A 29 -0.94 2.65 7.22
N PRO A 30 -2.28 2.55 7.15
CA PRO A 30 -3.02 2.96 5.97
C PRO A 30 -2.77 4.44 5.59
N TRP A 31 -2.76 4.69 4.30
CA TRP A 31 -2.76 6.02 3.70
C TRP A 31 -4.00 6.18 2.78
N PRO A 32 -4.68 7.34 2.77
CA PRO A 32 -4.55 8.46 3.73
C PRO A 32 -4.85 8.03 5.17
N SER A 33 -4.59 8.90 6.14
CA SER A 33 -4.95 8.61 7.53
C SER A 33 -6.45 8.27 7.62
N LYS A 34 -6.77 7.23 8.41
CA LYS A 34 -8.13 6.69 8.59
C LYS A 34 -8.70 5.91 7.38
N ALA A 35 -7.94 5.71 6.31
CA ALA A 35 -8.34 4.75 5.28
C ALA A 35 -8.56 3.36 5.91
N ARG A 36 -9.59 2.66 5.44
CA ARG A 36 -9.96 1.32 5.89
C ARG A 36 -9.84 0.38 4.70
N TYR A 37 -8.87 -0.52 4.76
CA TYR A 37 -8.65 -1.57 3.77
C TYR A 37 -8.80 -2.94 4.42
N GLY A 38 -9.08 -3.95 3.60
CA GLY A 38 -9.18 -5.33 4.03
C GLY A 38 -10.44 -5.65 4.82
N PRO A 39 -10.49 -6.86 5.41
CA PRO A 39 -11.63 -7.34 6.18
C PRO A 39 -12.01 -6.36 7.28
N ALA A 40 -13.30 -6.03 7.35
CA ALA A 40 -13.91 -5.19 8.37
C ALA A 40 -14.91 -6.03 9.17
N LEU A 41 -14.85 -5.89 10.49
CA LEU A 41 -15.84 -6.47 11.38
C LEU A 41 -16.82 -5.38 11.80
N TYR A 42 -18.09 -5.55 11.45
CA TYR A 42 -19.17 -4.69 11.89
C TYR A 42 -19.85 -5.27 13.12
N ARG A 43 -20.49 -4.41 13.91
CA ARG A 43 -21.24 -4.83 15.09
C ARG A 43 -22.39 -5.79 14.74
N SER A 44 -22.97 -5.63 13.56
CA SER A 44 -24.02 -6.50 13.01
C SER A 44 -23.54 -7.92 12.73
N ASP A 45 -22.24 -8.13 12.57
CA ASP A 45 -21.68 -9.44 12.21
C ASP A 45 -21.43 -10.31 13.46
N VAL A 46 -21.46 -9.69 14.65
CA VAL A 46 -21.29 -10.40 15.92
C VAL A 46 -22.59 -11.14 16.24
N PRO A 47 -22.55 -12.47 16.47
CA PRO A 47 -23.75 -13.23 16.79
C PRO A 47 -24.49 -12.68 18.00
N GLU A 48 -25.82 -12.66 17.91
CA GLU A 48 -26.70 -12.32 19.02
C GLU A 48 -26.65 -13.39 20.13
N GLY A 49 -27.11 -13.03 21.33
CA GLY A 49 -27.20 -13.96 22.46
C GLY A 49 -25.89 -14.27 23.21
N LEU A 50 -24.73 -13.88 22.67
CA LEU A 50 -23.45 -14.07 23.34
C LEU A 50 -23.30 -13.21 24.60
N THR A 51 -22.76 -13.81 25.67
CA THR A 51 -22.30 -13.09 26.88
C THR A 51 -21.08 -12.21 26.55
N PRO A 52 -20.74 -11.20 27.38
CA PRO A 52 -19.57 -10.35 27.11
C PRO A 52 -18.23 -11.09 26.93
N PRO A 53 -17.89 -12.12 27.74
CA PRO A 53 -16.67 -12.91 27.52
C PRO A 53 -16.68 -13.66 26.19
N GLU A 54 -17.81 -14.28 25.83
CA GLU A 54 -17.96 -15.00 24.55
C GLU A 54 -17.84 -14.06 23.35
N LYS A 55 -18.41 -12.85 23.45
CA LYS A 55 -18.24 -11.80 22.42
C LYS A 55 -16.76 -11.45 22.24
N ASN A 56 -16.03 -11.23 23.33
CA ASN A 56 -14.61 -10.90 23.25
C ASN A 56 -13.79 -12.03 22.62
N GLN A 57 -14.08 -13.28 22.98
CA GLN A 57 -13.44 -14.45 22.40
C GLN A 57 -13.74 -14.57 20.90
N TRP A 58 -15.02 -14.46 20.52
CA TRP A 58 -15.45 -14.52 19.10
C TRP A 58 -14.80 -13.41 18.26
N VAL A 59 -14.77 -12.17 18.77
CA VAL A 59 -14.09 -11.05 18.08
C VAL A 59 -12.60 -11.37 17.90
N THR A 60 -11.93 -11.85 18.95
CA THR A 60 -10.52 -12.23 18.89
C THR A 60 -10.27 -13.31 17.83
N ASP A 61 -11.13 -14.33 17.79
CA ASP A 61 -11.05 -15.42 16.80
C ASP A 61 -11.30 -14.92 15.38
N TRP A 62 -12.25 -13.99 15.19
CA TRP A 62 -12.50 -13.35 13.90
C TRP A 62 -11.27 -12.60 13.40
N PHE A 63 -10.63 -11.77 14.26
CA PHE A 63 -9.42 -11.02 13.91
C PHE A 63 -8.27 -11.98 13.55
N ARG A 64 -8.07 -13.02 14.35
CA ARG A 64 -7.03 -14.04 14.09
C ARG A 64 -7.24 -14.76 12.76
N THR A 65 -8.49 -15.01 12.37
CA THR A 65 -8.81 -15.82 11.18
C THR A 65 -8.84 -15.00 9.91
N HIS A 66 -9.35 -13.76 9.97
CA HIS A 66 -9.59 -12.95 8.77
C HIS A 66 -8.65 -11.75 8.67
N ARG A 67 -8.49 -11.00 9.77
CA ARG A 67 -7.78 -9.72 9.72
C ARG A 67 -6.27 -9.86 9.75
N HIS A 68 -5.73 -10.61 10.72
CA HIS A 68 -4.28 -10.73 10.89
C HIS A 68 -3.59 -11.36 9.68
N PRO A 69 -4.09 -12.45 9.07
CA PRO A 69 -3.46 -13.02 7.88
C PRO A 69 -3.43 -12.03 6.70
N TRP A 70 -4.47 -11.21 6.58
CA TRP A 70 -4.55 -10.16 5.57
C TRP A 70 -3.52 -9.05 5.82
N ASP A 71 -3.43 -8.55 7.06
CA ASP A 71 -2.42 -7.54 7.45
C ASP A 71 -0.98 -8.09 7.25
N ASP A 72 -0.75 -9.36 7.60
CA ASP A 72 0.53 -10.04 7.41
C ASP A 72 0.91 -10.19 5.93
N ALA A 73 -0.06 -10.51 5.06
CA ALA A 73 0.16 -10.60 3.62
C ALA A 73 0.57 -9.24 3.01
N VAL A 74 -0.08 -8.15 3.44
CA VAL A 74 0.30 -6.78 3.05
C VAL A 74 1.72 -6.46 3.53
N HIS A 75 2.02 -6.70 4.80
CA HIS A 75 3.33 -6.42 5.38
C HIS A 75 4.44 -7.22 4.71
N THR A 76 4.17 -8.49 4.42
CA THR A 76 5.09 -9.38 3.70
C THR A 76 5.37 -8.83 2.31
N THR A 77 4.33 -8.43 1.57
CA THR A 77 4.49 -7.85 0.23
C THR A 77 5.36 -6.59 0.24
N ILE A 78 5.12 -5.67 1.19
CA ILE A 78 5.94 -4.46 1.35
C ILE A 78 7.39 -4.78 1.73
N THR A 79 7.61 -5.83 2.53
CA THR A 79 8.94 -6.18 3.04
C THR A 79 9.77 -6.93 2.00
N THR A 80 9.14 -7.81 1.23
CA THR A 80 9.78 -8.60 0.17
C THR A 80 10.14 -7.75 -1.04
N ASP A 81 9.27 -6.81 -1.43
CA ASP A 81 9.50 -5.96 -2.60
C ASP A 81 9.05 -4.50 -2.36
N PRO A 82 9.78 -3.75 -1.52
CA PRO A 82 9.41 -2.38 -1.16
C PRO A 82 9.44 -1.43 -2.37
N ASP A 83 10.35 -1.63 -3.31
CA ASP A 83 10.56 -0.69 -4.42
C ASP A 83 9.47 -0.81 -5.48
N THR A 84 9.02 -2.02 -5.82
CA THR A 84 7.85 -2.18 -6.70
C THR A 84 6.60 -1.59 -6.04
N CYS A 85 6.41 -1.79 -4.73
CA CYS A 85 5.28 -1.20 -4.00
C CYS A 85 5.34 0.35 -4.00
N ARG A 86 6.54 0.93 -3.91
CA ARG A 86 6.77 2.38 -4.02
C ARG A 86 6.51 2.91 -5.43
N ALA A 87 6.94 2.17 -6.45
CA ALA A 87 6.69 2.51 -7.86
C ALA A 87 5.19 2.52 -8.17
N ARG A 88 4.46 1.48 -7.73
CA ARG A 88 2.99 1.44 -7.83
C ARG A 88 2.35 2.65 -7.15
N PHE A 89 2.78 3.00 -5.93
CA PHE A 89 2.25 4.18 -5.23
C PHE A 89 2.39 5.44 -6.09
N ALA A 90 3.57 5.67 -6.65
CA ALA A 90 3.81 6.84 -7.46
C ALA A 90 2.95 6.87 -8.73
N VAL A 91 2.80 5.74 -9.42
CA VAL A 91 1.95 5.61 -10.61
C VAL A 91 0.49 5.88 -10.29
N PHE A 92 -0.08 5.18 -9.30
CA PHE A 92 -1.53 5.24 -9.03
C PHE A 92 -1.97 6.52 -8.33
N THR A 93 -1.06 7.23 -7.65
CA THR A 93 -1.42 8.44 -6.87
C THR A 93 -0.80 9.72 -7.40
N THR A 94 0.13 9.63 -8.36
CA THR A 94 0.93 10.78 -8.84
C THR A 94 1.63 11.53 -7.70
N ARG A 95 2.13 10.79 -6.70
CA ARG A 95 2.82 11.34 -5.51
C ARG A 95 4.17 10.68 -5.28
N CYS A 96 5.09 11.44 -4.70
CA CYS A 96 6.41 10.99 -4.33
C CYS A 96 6.32 9.81 -3.36
N CYS A 97 6.93 8.68 -3.71
CA CYS A 97 6.94 7.48 -2.87
C CYS A 97 7.76 7.62 -1.57
N SER A 98 8.47 8.74 -1.38
CA SER A 98 9.21 9.05 -0.14
C SER A 98 8.46 10.07 0.74
N CYS A 99 8.11 11.25 0.22
CA CYS A 99 7.50 12.30 1.05
C CYS A 99 5.98 12.44 0.90
N GLY A 100 5.36 11.79 -0.09
CA GLY A 100 3.92 11.84 -0.36
C GLY A 100 3.42 13.13 -1.02
N ARG A 101 4.31 14.08 -1.34
CA ARG A 101 3.97 15.29 -2.10
C ARG A 101 3.64 14.94 -3.55
N THR A 102 2.73 15.70 -4.17
CA THR A 102 2.35 15.53 -5.59
C THR A 102 3.55 15.71 -6.51
N LEU A 103 3.66 14.85 -7.53
CA LEU A 103 4.67 14.93 -8.58
C LEU A 103 4.14 15.80 -9.72
N THR A 104 4.80 16.92 -9.98
CA THR A 104 4.35 17.91 -10.96
C THR A 104 5.09 17.78 -12.28
N ASP A 105 6.40 17.56 -12.24
CA ASP A 105 7.24 17.49 -13.43
C ASP A 105 7.34 16.06 -14.01
N PRO A 106 7.53 15.91 -15.34
CA PRO A 106 7.61 14.61 -16.00
C PRO A 106 8.75 13.73 -15.50
N GLU A 107 9.87 14.33 -15.11
CA GLU A 107 11.05 13.61 -14.66
C GLU A 107 10.78 12.93 -13.32
N SER A 108 10.24 13.66 -12.35
CA SER A 108 9.81 13.11 -11.06
C SER A 108 8.74 12.05 -11.21
N LYS A 109 7.79 12.23 -12.15
CA LYS A 109 6.79 11.19 -12.47
C LYS A 109 7.43 9.92 -13.02
N SER A 110 8.45 10.06 -13.87
CA SER A 110 9.18 8.92 -14.45
C SER A 110 9.93 8.12 -13.38
N TYR A 111 10.50 8.78 -12.37
CA TYR A 111 11.18 8.09 -11.26
C TYR A 111 10.25 7.71 -10.10
N GLY A 112 9.06 8.30 -10.02
CA GLY A 112 8.15 8.17 -8.89
C GLY A 112 8.63 8.83 -7.59
N ILE A 113 9.63 9.73 -7.67
CA ILE A 113 10.25 10.42 -6.54
C ILE A 113 10.49 11.89 -6.91
N GLY A 114 10.11 12.79 -6.00
CA GLY A 114 10.24 14.24 -6.23
C GLY A 114 11.68 14.75 -6.15
N PRO A 115 11.95 15.99 -6.62
CA PRO A 115 13.30 16.54 -6.78
C PRO A 115 14.07 16.62 -5.46
N GLU A 116 13.42 17.08 -4.40
CA GLU A 116 14.02 17.14 -3.06
C GLU A 116 14.38 15.75 -2.53
N CYS A 117 13.56 14.73 -2.83
CA CYS A 117 13.75 13.38 -2.29
C CYS A 117 14.75 12.55 -3.09
N ARG A 118 14.99 12.87 -4.37
CA ARG A 118 16.00 12.21 -5.20
C ARG A 118 17.39 12.83 -5.08
N THR A 119 17.52 13.97 -4.39
CA THR A 119 18.82 14.60 -4.15
C THR A 119 19.72 13.66 -3.35
N GLY A 120 20.88 13.32 -3.90
CA GLY A 120 21.83 12.38 -3.28
C GLY A 120 21.45 10.90 -3.42
N VAL A 121 20.41 10.57 -4.18
CA VAL A 121 20.12 9.17 -4.55
C VAL A 121 21.04 8.77 -5.71
N PRO A 122 21.75 7.63 -5.63
CA PRO A 122 22.59 7.13 -6.72
C PRO A 122 21.82 6.95 -8.04
N GLU A 123 22.48 7.23 -9.18
CA GLU A 123 21.86 7.19 -10.51
C GLU A 123 21.35 5.79 -10.89
N ASP A 124 22.06 4.73 -10.48
CA ASP A 124 21.65 3.34 -10.70
C ASP A 124 20.36 2.99 -9.95
N VAL A 125 20.19 3.53 -8.74
CA VAL A 125 18.94 3.40 -7.97
C VAL A 125 17.80 4.14 -8.67
N LEU A 126 18.04 5.36 -9.17
CA LEU A 126 17.05 6.12 -9.94
C LEU A 126 16.66 5.41 -11.25
N ALA A 127 17.63 4.87 -11.97
CA ALA A 127 17.38 4.09 -13.19
C ALA A 127 16.51 2.86 -12.89
N ARG A 128 16.80 2.13 -11.80
CA ARG A 128 15.95 1.01 -11.35
C ARG A 128 14.53 1.46 -11.04
N LEU A 129 14.35 2.57 -10.31
CA LEU A 129 13.03 3.11 -10.00
C LEU A 129 12.25 3.48 -11.27
N ALA A 130 12.91 4.09 -12.27
CA ALA A 130 12.27 4.42 -13.55
C ALA A 130 11.74 3.17 -14.25
N VAL A 131 12.50 2.08 -14.26
CA VAL A 131 12.05 0.80 -14.83
C VAL A 131 10.83 0.27 -14.10
N LEU A 132 10.84 0.26 -12.76
CA LEU A 132 9.72 -0.24 -11.95
C LEU A 132 8.45 0.62 -12.12
N VAL A 133 8.61 1.95 -12.23
CA VAL A 133 7.51 2.87 -12.52
C VAL A 133 6.93 2.62 -13.91
N GLY A 134 7.80 2.45 -14.92
CA GLY A 134 7.37 2.09 -16.28
C GLY A 134 6.61 0.77 -16.33
N GLN A 135 7.08 -0.24 -15.59
CA GLN A 135 6.40 -1.54 -15.47
C GLN A 135 5.03 -1.41 -14.78
N ALA A 136 4.95 -0.67 -13.67
CA ALA A 136 3.70 -0.43 -12.98
C ALA A 136 2.68 0.33 -13.85
N HIS A 137 3.13 1.32 -14.62
CA HIS A 137 2.29 2.05 -15.57
C HIS A 137 1.79 1.14 -16.69
N ALA A 138 2.67 0.33 -17.29
CA ALA A 138 2.28 -0.63 -18.33
C ALA A 138 1.28 -1.67 -17.81
N GLN A 139 1.42 -2.13 -16.56
CA GLN A 139 0.47 -3.03 -15.92
C GLN A 139 -0.90 -2.37 -15.73
N ALA A 140 -0.95 -1.13 -15.25
CA ALA A 140 -2.19 -0.39 -15.06
C ALA A 140 -2.98 -0.24 -16.37
N LEU A 141 -2.30 0.15 -17.46
CA LEU A 141 -2.93 0.28 -18.78
C LEU A 141 -3.53 -1.03 -19.31
N ARG A 142 -2.89 -2.18 -19.02
CA ARG A 142 -3.42 -3.50 -19.41
C ARG A 142 -4.67 -3.88 -18.61
N GLY A 143 -4.73 -3.52 -17.32
CA GLY A 143 -5.90 -3.75 -16.47
C GLY A 143 -7.11 -2.95 -16.95
N GLU A 144 -6.90 -1.67 -17.28
CA GLU A 144 -7.95 -0.81 -17.85
C GLU A 144 -8.48 -1.34 -19.19
N ALA A 145 -7.59 -1.80 -20.07
CA ALA A 145 -7.97 -2.35 -21.37
C ALA A 145 -8.74 -3.69 -21.30
N ALA A 146 -8.60 -4.46 -20.21
CA ALA A 146 -9.31 -5.74 -20.05
C ALA A 146 -10.76 -5.59 -19.54
N THR A 147 -11.15 -4.38 -19.13
CA THR A 147 -12.47 -4.09 -18.53
C THR A 147 -13.41 -3.36 -19.51
N THR A 148 -12.98 -3.15 -20.76
CA THR A 148 -13.76 -2.48 -21.82
C THR A 148 -14.15 -3.48 -22.91
#